data_AF-A0A2A9NKF6-F1
#
_entry.id   AF-A0A2A9NKF6-F1
#
_cell.length_a   1.000
_cell.length_b   1.000
_cell.length_c   1.000
_cell.angle_alpha   90.00
_cell.angle_beta   90.00
_cell.angle_gamma   90.00
#
_symmetry.space_group_name_H-M   'P 1'
#
loop_
_entity.id
_entity.type
_entity.pdbx_description
1 polymer ?
#
loop_
_entity_poly.entity_id
_entity_poly.type
_entity_poly.pdbx_seq_one_letter_code
_entity_poly.pdbx_strand_id
1 'polypeptide(L)'
;GGRRICVKFVRRYSQEAHKFWEERGRAPKLITVDTLPAGWLMVVTEYLQGFEHWRSPPKSVWLELVALIDDFQRHGFVHGDIREANILIGPEQESDELVFKLIDFDWAGKVGMAHYPPRLHPATPRASDVLPCGVIQFAHDSYMVNQL
;
A
#
# COMPACT_ATOMS: atom_id res chain seq x y z
N GLY A 1 -9.33 -24.78 -12.25
CA GLY A 1 -8.52 -24.66 -11.02
C GLY A 1 -9.19 -23.67 -10.08
N GLY A 2 -9.09 -23.85 -8.76
CA GLY A 2 -9.70 -22.95 -7.79
C GLY A 2 -9.03 -21.58 -7.73
N ARG A 3 -9.81 -20.52 -7.49
CA ARG A 3 -9.30 -19.15 -7.30
C ARG A 3 -8.55 -19.07 -5.97
N ARG A 4 -7.27 -18.67 -5.99
CA ARG A 4 -6.49 -18.37 -4.79
C ARG A 4 -6.81 -16.98 -4.27
N ILE A 5 -6.87 -16.83 -2.95
CA ILE A 5 -7.14 -15.57 -2.26
C ILE A 5 -6.10 -15.35 -1.16
N CYS A 6 -5.89 -14.10 -0.78
CA CYS A 6 -5.14 -13.72 0.42
C CYS A 6 -6.13 -13.27 1.49
N VAL A 7 -5.92 -13.70 2.73
CA VAL A 7 -6.75 -13.30 3.88
C VAL A 7 -5.81 -12.70 4.93
N LYS A 8 -6.09 -11.45 5.33
CA LYS A 8 -5.33 -10.72 6.35
C LYS A 8 -6.26 -10.32 7.49
N PHE A 9 -5.79 -10.49 8.72
CA PHE A 9 -6.49 -10.04 9.93
C PHE A 9 -5.79 -8.82 10.50
N VAL A 10 -6.50 -7.69 10.59
CA VAL A 10 -5.92 -6.39 10.97
C VAL A 10 -6.82 -5.62 11.92
N ARG A 11 -6.27 -4.60 12.59
CA ARG A 11 -7.02 -3.72 13.50
C ARG A 11 -7.55 -2.46 12.83
N ARG A 12 -6.93 -2.06 11.73
CA ARG A 12 -7.27 -0.88 10.95
C ARG A 12 -6.96 -1.19 9.49
N TYR A 13 -7.79 -0.68 8.60
CA TYR A 13 -7.62 -0.84 7.18
C TYR A 13 -8.31 0.29 6.43
N SER A 14 -7.62 0.95 5.53
CA SER A 14 -8.26 1.94 4.67
C SER A 14 -8.76 1.29 3.38
N GLN A 15 -10.03 0.92 3.38
CA GLN A 15 -10.71 0.42 2.18
C GLN A 15 -10.75 1.48 1.07
N GLU A 16 -10.95 2.74 1.41
CA GLU A 16 -10.96 3.85 0.44
C GLU A 16 -9.59 4.03 -0.23
N ALA A 17 -8.52 4.07 0.56
CA ALA A 17 -7.17 4.17 0.02
C ALA A 17 -6.85 2.96 -0.86
N HIS A 18 -7.17 1.74 -0.43
CA HIS A 18 -7.01 0.55 -1.25
C HIS A 18 -7.73 0.71 -2.59
N LYS A 19 -9.04 1.02 -2.56
CA LYS A 19 -9.86 1.09 -3.77
C LYS A 19 -9.32 2.09 -4.80
N PHE A 20 -8.75 3.20 -4.35
CA PHE A 20 -8.06 4.14 -5.24
C PHE A 20 -6.97 3.47 -6.09
N TRP A 21 -6.14 2.62 -5.49
CA TRP A 21 -5.07 1.89 -6.18
C TRP A 21 -5.61 0.72 -7.00
N GLU A 22 -6.64 0.02 -6.49
CA GLU A 22 -7.30 -1.08 -7.21
C GLU A 22 -7.92 -0.60 -8.53
N GLU A 23 -8.62 0.52 -8.52
CA GLU A 23 -9.25 1.12 -9.70
C GLU A 23 -8.24 1.52 -10.79
N ARG A 24 -6.98 1.74 -10.40
CA ARG A 24 -5.85 2.01 -11.30
C ARG A 24 -5.09 0.75 -11.69
N GLY A 25 -5.56 -0.43 -11.25
CA GLY A 25 -4.87 -1.69 -11.48
C GLY A 25 -3.53 -1.80 -10.74
N ARG A 26 -3.31 -1.03 -9.66
CA ARG A 26 -2.04 -0.98 -8.90
C ARG A 26 -2.18 -1.39 -7.43
N ALA A 27 -3.26 -2.11 -7.10
CA ALA A 27 -3.41 -2.91 -5.88
C ALA A 27 -4.13 -4.22 -6.23
N PRO A 28 -4.04 -5.28 -5.39
CA PRO A 28 -4.83 -6.49 -5.59
C PRO A 28 -6.33 -6.18 -5.53
N LYS A 29 -7.16 -6.89 -6.28
CA LYS A 29 -8.62 -6.77 -6.15
C LYS A 29 -9.08 -7.04 -4.72
N LEU A 30 -9.72 -6.05 -4.09
CA LEU A 30 -10.34 -6.20 -2.78
C LEU A 30 -11.69 -6.94 -2.91
N ILE A 31 -11.77 -8.12 -2.31
CA ILE A 31 -12.93 -9.01 -2.38
C ILE A 31 -13.93 -8.67 -1.28
N THR A 32 -13.48 -8.60 -0.02
CA THR A 32 -14.33 -8.16 1.11
C THR A 32 -13.48 -7.58 2.24
N VAL A 33 -14.12 -6.75 3.06
CA VAL A 33 -13.63 -6.27 4.36
C VAL A 33 -14.73 -6.47 5.38
N ASP A 34 -14.60 -7.51 6.20
CA ASP A 34 -15.60 -7.86 7.20
C ASP A 34 -15.14 -7.45 8.59
N THR A 35 -16.04 -6.85 9.36
CA THR A 35 -15.78 -6.55 10.78
C THR A 35 -15.98 -7.80 11.61
N LEU A 36 -14.99 -8.09 12.45
CA LEU A 36 -14.98 -9.21 13.39
C LEU A 36 -15.05 -8.71 14.83
N PRO A 37 -15.42 -9.58 15.79
CA PRO A 37 -15.44 -9.24 17.21
C PRO A 37 -14.14 -8.65 17.72
N ALA A 38 -14.27 -7.89 18.81
CA ALA A 38 -13.18 -7.19 19.47
C ALA A 38 -12.46 -6.13 18.62
N GLY A 39 -13.00 -5.68 17.48
CA GLY A 39 -12.40 -4.65 16.64
C GLY A 39 -11.30 -5.18 15.72
N TRP A 40 -11.49 -6.39 15.21
CA TRP A 40 -10.67 -6.95 14.13
C TRP A 40 -11.38 -6.77 12.79
N LEU A 41 -10.62 -6.74 11.73
CA LEU A 41 -11.08 -6.75 10.35
C LEU A 41 -10.51 -7.98 9.67
N MET A 42 -11.33 -8.69 8.89
CA MET A 42 -10.89 -9.68 7.92
C MET A 42 -10.90 -9.03 6.54
N VAL A 43 -9.71 -8.86 5.98
CA VAL A 43 -9.52 -8.30 4.65
C VAL A 43 -9.19 -9.44 3.70
N VAL A 44 -10.01 -9.61 2.67
CA VAL A 44 -9.82 -10.64 1.65
C VAL A 44 -9.51 -9.98 0.32
N THR A 45 -8.39 -10.35 -0.29
CA THR A 45 -7.98 -9.86 -1.61
C THR A 45 -7.73 -11.02 -2.55
N GLU A 46 -7.61 -10.74 -3.85
CA GLU A 46 -7.01 -11.71 -4.76
C GLU A 46 -5.58 -12.07 -4.31
N TYR A 47 -5.15 -13.28 -4.66
CA TYR A 47 -3.77 -13.69 -4.53
C TYR A 47 -3.01 -13.31 -5.80
N LEU A 48 -1.95 -12.51 -5.65
CA LEU A 48 -1.12 -12.04 -6.76
C LEU A 48 -0.10 -13.12 -7.16
N GLN A 49 -0.57 -14.11 -7.93
CA GLN A 49 0.29 -15.18 -8.44
C GLN A 49 1.34 -14.63 -9.40
N GLY A 50 2.61 -14.98 -9.18
CA GLY A 50 3.73 -14.54 -10.03
C GLY A 50 4.25 -13.13 -9.71
N PHE A 51 3.74 -12.50 -8.67
CA PHE A 51 4.27 -11.24 -8.14
C PHE A 51 5.30 -11.52 -7.04
N GLU A 52 6.41 -10.80 -7.07
CA GLU A 52 7.50 -10.88 -6.09
C GLU A 52 7.76 -9.52 -5.45
N HIS A 53 8.42 -9.50 -4.29
CA HIS A 53 8.83 -8.25 -3.66
C HIS A 53 9.73 -7.42 -4.57
N TRP A 54 9.54 -6.11 -4.53
CA TRP A 54 10.38 -5.15 -5.21
C TRP A 54 11.86 -5.34 -4.84
N ARG A 55 12.72 -5.39 -5.86
CA ARG A 55 14.18 -5.41 -5.70
C ARG A 55 14.86 -4.35 -6.54
N SER A 56 14.49 -4.29 -7.82
CA SER A 56 14.92 -3.23 -8.74
C SER A 56 13.98 -3.23 -9.95
N PRO A 57 13.06 -2.27 -10.07
CA PRO A 57 12.11 -2.22 -11.16
C PRO A 57 12.76 -1.65 -12.43
N PRO A 58 12.11 -1.82 -13.59
CA PRO A 58 12.34 -0.93 -14.72
C PRO A 58 12.02 0.53 -14.36
N LYS A 59 12.75 1.47 -14.96
CA LYS A 59 12.54 2.92 -14.77
C LYS A 59 11.10 3.36 -15.07
N SER A 60 10.41 2.69 -16.00
CA SER A 60 9.01 2.98 -16.34
C SER A 60 8.07 2.75 -15.14
N VAL A 61 8.20 1.60 -14.49
CA VAL A 61 7.39 1.22 -13.30
C VAL A 61 7.65 2.19 -12.15
N TRP A 62 8.89 2.64 -11.98
CA TRP A 62 9.23 3.67 -11.01
C TRP A 62 8.54 5.01 -11.29
N LEU A 63 8.63 5.50 -12.53
CA LEU A 63 8.02 6.76 -12.92
C LEU A 63 6.49 6.72 -12.77
N GLU A 64 5.89 5.58 -13.06
CA GLU A 64 4.47 5.34 -12.82
C GLU A 64 4.11 5.40 -11.33
N LEU A 65 4.88 4.74 -10.47
CA LEU A 65 4.68 4.79 -9.01
C LEU A 65 4.71 6.25 -8.51
N VAL A 66 5.72 7.03 -8.92
CA VAL A 66 5.84 8.44 -8.53
C VAL A 66 4.63 9.25 -8.98
N ALA A 67 4.18 9.06 -10.22
CA ALA A 67 3.01 9.77 -10.75
C ALA A 67 1.71 9.40 -10.01
N LEU A 68 1.54 8.13 -9.67
CA LEU A 68 0.36 7.66 -8.95
C LEU A 68 0.36 8.06 -7.47
N ILE A 69 1.53 8.18 -6.84
CA ILE A 69 1.65 8.74 -5.50
C ILE A 69 1.21 10.21 -5.49
N ASP A 70 1.66 11.00 -6.46
CA ASP A 70 1.22 12.40 -6.57
C ASP A 70 -0.30 12.50 -6.77
N ASP A 71 -0.88 11.66 -7.62
CA ASP A 71 -2.35 11.59 -7.79
C ASP A 71 -3.07 11.17 -6.50
N PHE A 72 -2.53 10.18 -5.78
CA PHE A 72 -3.07 9.71 -4.50
C PHE A 72 -3.10 10.82 -3.44
N GLN A 73 -2.03 11.62 -3.37
CA GLN A 73 -1.93 12.77 -2.47
C GLN A 73 -2.91 13.88 -2.86
N ARG A 74 -3.09 14.17 -4.15
CA ARG A 74 -4.11 15.14 -4.63
C ARG A 74 -5.54 14.73 -4.26
N HIS A 75 -5.81 13.43 -4.13
CA HIS A 75 -7.09 12.91 -3.64
C HIS A 75 -7.20 12.91 -2.10
N GLY A 76 -6.21 13.48 -1.41
CA GLY A 76 -6.19 13.67 0.04
C GLY A 76 -5.77 12.43 0.82
N PHE A 77 -5.15 11.45 0.17
CA PHE A 77 -4.76 10.20 0.83
C PHE A 77 -3.26 10.13 1.13
N VAL A 78 -2.93 9.41 2.20
CA VAL A 78 -1.59 9.02 2.60
C VAL A 78 -1.54 7.50 2.82
N HIS A 79 -0.39 6.88 2.60
CA HIS A 79 -0.18 5.44 2.79
C HIS A 79 0.52 5.16 4.12
N GLY A 80 1.63 5.86 4.39
CA GLY A 80 2.40 5.79 5.62
C GLY A 80 3.38 4.62 5.74
N ASP A 81 3.31 3.61 4.87
CA ASP A 81 4.27 2.49 4.87
C ASP A 81 4.70 2.12 3.44
N ILE A 82 5.15 3.09 2.65
CA ILE A 82 5.68 2.84 1.31
C ILE A 82 7.11 2.30 1.46
N ARG A 83 7.35 1.08 1.01
CA ARG A 83 8.65 0.41 1.07
C ARG A 83 8.66 -0.79 0.16
N GLU A 84 9.86 -1.29 -0.16
CA GLU A 84 10.05 -2.46 -1.03
C GLU A 84 9.20 -3.67 -0.59
N ALA A 85 9.09 -3.90 0.72
CA ALA A 85 8.32 -5.01 1.27
C ALA A 85 6.81 -4.92 0.98
N ASN A 86 6.29 -3.72 0.73
CA ASN A 86 4.86 -3.47 0.49
C ASN A 86 4.57 -3.18 -0.99
N ILE A 87 5.56 -3.33 -1.88
CA ILE A 87 5.41 -3.20 -3.33
C ILE A 87 5.80 -4.53 -3.96
N LEU A 88 4.90 -5.09 -4.75
CA LEU A 88 5.16 -6.31 -5.50
C LEU A 88 5.28 -6.00 -6.99
N ILE A 89 6.20 -6.65 -7.70
CA ILE A 89 6.35 -6.56 -9.15
C ILE A 89 5.99 -7.91 -9.77
N GLY A 90 5.23 -7.88 -10.86
CA GLY A 90 4.87 -9.08 -11.62
C GLY A 90 4.34 -8.71 -13.00
N PRO A 91 3.96 -9.70 -13.82
CA PRO A 91 3.38 -9.45 -15.13
C PRO A 91 1.99 -8.80 -15.02
N GLU A 92 1.67 -7.86 -15.91
CA GLU A 92 0.30 -7.39 -16.15
C GLU A 92 -0.56 -8.58 -16.63
N GLN A 93 -1.83 -8.59 -16.28
CA GLN A 93 -2.72 -9.58 -16.89
C GLN A 93 -2.83 -9.26 -18.38
N GLU A 94 -2.60 -10.25 -19.24
CA GLU A 94 -2.69 -10.15 -20.71
C GLU A 94 -1.47 -9.53 -21.44
N SER A 95 -0.41 -9.14 -20.72
CA SER A 95 0.88 -8.78 -21.33
C SER A 95 2.07 -9.31 -20.52
N ASP A 96 3.24 -9.44 -21.17
CA ASP A 96 4.50 -9.76 -20.48
C ASP A 96 5.16 -8.49 -19.87
N GLU A 97 4.45 -7.36 -19.81
CA GLU A 97 4.97 -6.13 -19.22
C GLU A 97 4.98 -6.21 -17.69
N LEU A 98 6.06 -5.72 -17.08
CA LEU A 98 6.20 -5.69 -15.63
C LEU A 98 5.45 -4.50 -15.04
N VAL A 99 4.78 -4.79 -13.93
CA VAL A 99 3.77 -3.96 -13.30
C VAL A 99 3.92 -4.06 -11.80
N PHE A 100 3.63 -2.97 -11.09
CA PHE A 100 3.65 -2.99 -9.63
C PHE A 100 2.25 -3.11 -9.03
N LYS A 101 2.19 -3.69 -7.83
CA LYS A 101 1.01 -3.71 -6.96
C LYS A 101 1.43 -3.24 -5.58
N LEU A 102 0.81 -2.17 -5.09
CA LEU A 102 0.94 -1.72 -3.71
C LEU A 102 0.02 -2.55 -2.81
N ILE A 103 0.53 -2.94 -1.65
CA ILE A 103 -0.19 -3.67 -0.61
C ILE A 103 -0.01 -2.99 0.75
N ASP A 104 -0.71 -3.50 1.75
CA ASP A 104 -0.60 -3.07 3.17
C ASP A 104 -1.14 -1.66 3.48
N PHE A 105 -2.45 -1.48 3.27
CA PHE A 105 -3.19 -0.24 3.55
C PHE A 105 -3.62 -0.08 5.03
N ASP A 106 -2.93 -0.71 5.98
CA ASP A 106 -3.32 -0.70 7.41
C ASP A 106 -3.14 0.67 8.08
N TRP A 107 -2.18 1.45 7.59
CA TRP A 107 -1.86 2.79 8.10
C TRP A 107 -2.38 3.90 7.18
N ALA A 108 -2.81 3.53 5.98
CA ALA A 108 -3.30 4.45 4.99
C ALA A 108 -4.60 5.14 5.44
N GLY A 109 -4.93 6.27 4.80
CA GLY A 109 -6.16 6.98 5.06
C GLY A 109 -6.10 8.43 4.58
N LYS A 110 -7.03 9.26 5.04
CA LYS A 110 -7.00 10.69 4.73
C LYS A 110 -5.87 11.39 5.50
N VAL A 111 -5.17 12.29 4.82
CA VAL A 111 -4.19 13.19 5.47
C VAL A 111 -4.86 13.93 6.62
N GLY A 112 -4.14 14.14 7.73
CA GLY A 112 -4.71 14.73 8.95
C GLY A 112 -5.52 13.76 9.82
N MET A 113 -5.96 12.62 9.29
CA MET A 113 -6.74 11.61 10.02
C MET A 113 -5.99 10.29 10.22
N ALA A 114 -5.12 9.93 9.29
CA ALA A 114 -4.30 8.72 9.38
C ALA A 114 -3.14 8.94 10.37
N HIS A 115 -2.89 7.94 11.22
CA HIS A 115 -1.87 8.00 12.27
C HIS A 115 -1.01 6.75 12.31
N TYR A 116 0.29 6.95 12.54
CA TYR A 116 1.23 5.88 12.82
C TYR A 116 0.83 5.07 14.06
N PRO A 117 1.23 3.78 14.14
CA PRO A 117 1.06 3.01 15.36
C PRO A 117 1.94 3.56 16.51
N PRO A 118 1.65 3.17 17.76
CA PRO A 118 2.46 3.57 18.92
C PRO A 118 3.88 2.99 18.91
N ARG A 119 4.14 1.99 18.06
CA ARG A 119 5.46 1.38 17.90
C ARG A 119 5.85 1.39 16.44
N LEU A 120 6.93 2.11 16.14
CA LEU A 120 7.56 2.17 14.84
C LEU A 120 8.83 1.33 14.86
N HIS A 121 9.07 0.53 13.82
CA HIS A 121 10.28 -0.27 13.73
C HIS A 121 11.49 0.62 13.47
N PRO A 122 12.54 0.60 14.31
CA PRO A 122 13.66 1.54 14.21
C PRO A 122 14.51 1.35 12.96
N ALA A 123 14.55 0.14 12.39
CA ALA A 123 15.32 -0.13 11.18
C ALA A 123 14.63 0.33 9.88
N THR A 124 13.39 0.81 9.92
CA THR A 124 12.72 1.32 8.72
C THR A 124 13.02 2.80 8.56
N PRO A 125 13.66 3.24 7.45
CA PRO A 125 13.90 4.65 7.18
C PRO A 125 12.60 5.43 7.15
N ARG A 126 12.58 6.63 7.75
CA ARG A 126 11.43 7.52 7.80
C ARG A 126 11.88 8.98 7.77
N ALA A 127 10.98 9.88 7.37
CA ALA A 127 11.20 11.31 7.47
C ALA A 127 11.47 11.70 8.93
N SER A 128 12.29 12.73 9.14
CA SER A 128 12.81 13.10 10.46
C SER A 128 11.74 13.59 11.45
N ASP A 129 10.58 14.01 10.94
CA ASP A 129 9.43 14.49 11.70
C ASP A 129 8.39 13.40 12.00
N VAL A 130 8.63 12.15 11.59
CA VAL A 130 7.74 11.03 11.92
C VAL A 130 7.82 10.71 13.42
N LEU A 131 6.66 10.72 14.07
CA LEU A 131 6.49 10.36 15.48
C LEU A 131 5.58 9.13 15.66
N PRO A 132 5.82 8.29 16.68
CA PRO A 132 4.83 7.30 17.11
C PRO A 132 3.49 7.96 17.44
N CYS A 133 2.39 7.35 17.02
CA CYS A 133 1.05 7.97 17.08
C CYS A 133 0.91 9.33 16.38
N GLY A 134 1.90 9.77 15.60
CA GLY A 134 1.85 11.02 14.84
C GLY A 134 0.97 10.89 13.61
N VAL A 135 0.46 12.03 13.14
CA VAL A 135 -0.29 12.13 11.88
C VAL A 135 0.62 11.80 10.71
N ILE A 136 0.13 11.00 9.77
CA ILE A 136 0.84 10.70 8.53
C ILE A 136 0.62 11.86 7.55
N GLN A 137 1.72 12.42 7.04
CA GLN A 137 1.74 13.55 6.12
C GLN A 137 2.16 13.10 4.72
N PHE A 138 1.78 13.86 3.69
CA PHE A 138 2.22 13.62 2.31
C PHE A 138 3.74 13.54 2.18
N ALA A 139 4.46 14.42 2.89
CA ALA A 139 5.93 14.43 2.88
C ALA A 139 6.55 13.12 3.38
N HIS A 140 5.86 12.36 4.24
CA HIS A 140 6.35 11.05 4.69
C HIS A 140 6.33 10.03 3.56
N ASP A 141 5.23 10.00 2.79
CA ASP A 141 5.11 9.13 1.61
C ASP A 141 6.13 9.54 0.54
N SER A 142 6.28 10.84 0.27
CA SER A 142 7.27 11.34 -0.69
C SER A 142 8.71 11.00 -0.26
N TYR A 143 9.01 11.11 1.04
CA TYR A 143 10.30 10.68 1.58
C TYR A 143 10.52 9.18 1.34
N MET A 144 9.52 8.35 1.68
CA MET A 144 9.59 6.90 1.52
C MET A 144 9.79 6.49 0.06
N VAL A 145 9.08 7.12 -0.87
CA VAL A 145 9.30 6.93 -2.31
C VAL A 145 10.73 7.27 -2.65
N ASN A 146 11.30 8.38 -2.19
CA ASN A 146 12.70 8.73 -2.47
C ASN A 146 13.75 7.78 -1.85
N GLN A 147 13.36 6.82 -1.00
CA GLN A 147 14.26 5.81 -0.41
C GLN A 147 14.19 4.44 -1.11
N LEU A 148 13.24 4.23 -2.02
CA LEU A 148 13.13 3.03 -2.86
C LEU A 148 14.15 3.07 -4.02
#